data_AF-A0A842MZC8-F1
#
_entry.id   AF-A0A842MZC8-F1
#
_cell.length_a   1.000
_cell.length_b   1.000
_cell.length_c   1.000
_cell.angle_alpha   90.00
_cell.angle_beta   90.00
_cell.angle_gamma   90.00
#
_symmetry.space_group_name_H-M   'P 1'
#
loop_
_entity.id
_entity.type
_entity.pdbx_description
1 polymer ?
#
loop_
_entity_poly.entity_id
_entity_poly.type
_entity_poly.pdbx_seq_one_letter_code
_entity_poly.pdbx_strand_id
1 'polypeptide(L)' 'MIKTPCPICNEHMRDHDKKEIEKCLWQFVKESKNPVVYAPRKKTICPICEKEMLDHNTSETRECVKQFVDDVENLEL' A
#
# COMPACT_ATOMS: atom_id res chain seq x y z
N MET A 1 15.22 7.75 -6.57
CA MET A 1 14.55 6.48 -6.25
C MET A 1 13.36 6.82 -5.39
N ILE A 2 12.15 6.60 -5.90
CA ILE A 2 10.95 6.72 -5.08
C ILE A 2 11.12 5.66 -3.99
N LYS A 3 11.25 6.16 -2.78
CA LYS A 3 11.18 5.36 -1.58
C LYS A 3 9.76 4.78 -1.63
N THR A 4 9.57 3.47 -1.78
CA THR A 4 8.24 2.85 -1.70
C THR A 4 7.96 2.61 -0.21
N PRO A 5 7.35 3.56 0.53
CA PRO A 5 7.04 3.35 1.93
C PRO A 5 5.98 2.26 2.02
N CYS A 6 6.11 1.41 3.04
CA CYS A 6 5.08 0.49 3.42
C CYS A 6 3.88 1.29 3.96
N PRO A 7 2.68 1.22 3.35
CA PRO A 7 1.50 1.96 3.80
C PRO A 7 0.96 1.45 5.15
N ILE A 8 1.51 0.36 5.68
CA ILE A 8 1.10 -0.26 6.95
C ILE A 8 2.01 0.16 8.11
N CYS A 9 3.34 0.04 7.97
CA CYS A 9 4.29 0.36 9.04
C CYS A 9 5.08 1.65 8.82
N ASN A 10 4.98 2.29 7.64
CA ASN A 10 5.74 3.46 7.19
C ASN A 10 7.27 3.26 7.06
N GLU A 11 7.77 2.04 7.24
CA GLU A 11 9.15 1.69 6.91
C GLU A 11 9.30 1.48 5.40
N HIS A 12 10.54 1.45 4.91
CA HIS A 12 10.79 1.17 3.52
C HIS A 12 10.54 -0.30 3.19
N MET A 13 9.89 -0.58 2.06
CA MET A 13 9.67 -1.96 1.60
C MET A 13 10.95 -2.76 1.36
N ARG A 14 12.10 -2.09 1.15
CA ARG A 14 13.43 -2.73 1.04
C ARG A 14 14.02 -3.20 2.37
N ASP A 15 13.54 -2.62 3.47
CA ASP A 15 14.00 -2.98 4.81
C ASP A 15 13.21 -4.18 5.36
N HIS A 16 12.19 -4.65 4.61
CA HIS A 16 11.38 -5.80 4.97
C HIS A 16 12.02 -7.09 4.46
N ASP A 17 12.00 -8.13 5.30
CA ASP A 17 12.22 -9.49 4.81
C ASP A 17 11.05 -9.98 3.95
N LYS A 18 11.23 -11.12 3.27
CA LYS A 18 10.20 -11.68 2.38
C LYS A 18 8.84 -11.89 3.08
N LYS A 19 8.83 -12.34 4.34
CA LYS A 19 7.60 -12.58 5.10
C LYS A 19 6.93 -11.27 5.47
N GLU A 20 7.71 -10.26 5.81
CA GLU A 20 7.24 -8.92 6.11
C GLU A 20 6.62 -8.26 4.87
N ILE A 21 7.25 -8.42 3.70
CA ILE A 21 6.69 -7.97 2.41
C ILE A 21 5.34 -8.63 2.13
N GLU A 22 5.27 -9.96 2.17
CA GLU A 22 4.04 -10.71 1.91
C GLU A 22 2.91 -10.29 2.86
N LYS A 23 3.21 -10.13 4.15
CA LYS A 23 2.26 -9.70 5.17
C LYS A 23 1.75 -8.29 4.91
N CYS A 24 2.64 -7.34 4.63
CA CYS A 24 2.27 -5.95 4.41
C CYS A 24 1.48 -5.76 3.11
N LEU A 25 1.86 -6.44 2.03
CA LEU A 25 1.10 -6.47 0.78
C LEU A 25 -0.32 -7.00 1.00
N TRP A 26 -0.44 -8.15 1.67
CA TRP A 26 -1.75 -8.77 1.94
C TRP A 26 -2.65 -7.83 2.75
N GLN A 27 -2.10 -7.21 3.80
CA GLN A 27 -2.84 -6.28 4.64
C GLN A 27 -3.28 -5.04 3.85
N PHE A 28 -2.37 -4.43 3.08
CA PHE A 28 -2.68 -3.25 2.26
C PHE A 28 -3.79 -3.53 1.23
N VAL A 29 -3.72 -4.65 0.50
CA VAL A 29 -4.76 -5.05 -0.45
C VAL A 29 -6.11 -5.24 0.24
N LYS A 30 -6.12 -5.83 1.44
CA LYS A 30 -7.33 -6.08 2.22
C LYS A 30 -7.99 -4.77 2.70
N GLU A 31 -7.17 -3.86 3.24
CA GLU A 31 -7.62 -2.56 3.73
C GLU A 31 -8.11 -1.66 2.60
N SER A 32 -7.38 -1.63 1.48
CA SER A 32 -7.73 -0.86 0.29
C SER A 32 -9.06 -1.26 -0.34
N LYS A 33 -9.46 -2.53 -0.22
CA LYS A 33 -10.76 -3.01 -0.72
C LYS A 33 -11.94 -2.63 0.18
N ASN A 34 -11.69 -2.29 1.44
CA ASN A 34 -12.73 -1.95 2.41
C ASN A 34 -12.32 -0.75 3.27
N PRO A 35 -11.98 0.40 2.66
CA PRO A 35 -11.33 1.49 3.36
C PRO A 35 -12.21 2.06 4.48
N VAL A 36 -13.55 2.01 4.34
CA VAL A 36 -14.51 2.43 5.38
C VAL A 36 -14.40 1.58 6.67
N VAL A 37 -14.14 0.28 6.54
CA VAL A 37 -14.02 -0.65 7.68
C VAL A 37 -12.67 -0.50 8.37
N TYR A 38 -11.62 -0.23 7.59
CA TYR A 38 -10.23 -0.12 8.06
C TYR A 38 -9.76 1.34 8.23
N ALA A 39 -10.68 2.30 8.19
CA ALA A 39 -10.43 3.70 8.48
C ALA A 39 -10.16 4.08 9.96
N PRO A 40 -10.16 3.22 11.01
CA PRO A 40 -10.15 3.77 12.36
C PRO A 40 -8.71 4.15 12.79
N ARG A 41 -8.43 5.47 12.72
CA ARG A 41 -7.52 6.31 13.55
C ARG A 41 -6.34 6.99 12.85
N LYS A 42 -5.91 6.55 11.67
CA LYS A 42 -4.93 7.26 10.83
C LYS A 42 -5.37 7.24 9.38
N LYS A 43 -5.26 8.38 8.72
CA LYS A 43 -5.50 8.52 7.28
C LYS A 43 -4.46 7.67 6.55
N THR A 44 -4.89 6.58 5.93
CA THR A 44 -4.02 5.79 5.06
C THR A 44 -3.79 6.59 3.79
N ILE A 45 -2.52 6.93 3.53
CA ILE A 45 -2.11 7.63 2.33
C ILE A 45 -1.77 6.60 1.26
N CYS A 46 -2.27 6.80 0.05
CA CYS A 46 -1.95 5.97 -1.10
C CYS A 46 -0.45 6.10 -1.43
N PRO A 47 0.32 5.00 -1.43
CA PRO A 47 1.76 5.05 -1.69
C PRO A 47 2.11 5.38 -3.15
N ILE A 48 1.12 5.40 -4.05
CA ILE A 48 1.29 5.66 -5.49
C ILE A 48 0.98 7.12 -5.85
N CYS A 49 -0.13 7.67 -5.35
CA CYS A 49 -0.62 8.98 -5.77
C CYS A 49 -0.71 10.00 -4.63
N GLU A 50 -0.29 9.62 -3.41
CA GLU A 50 -0.22 10.47 -2.21
C GLU A 50 -1.56 11.04 -1.71
N LYS A 51 -2.69 10.68 -2.35
CA LYS A 51 -4.04 11.01 -1.86
C LYS A 51 -4.46 10.11 -0.71
N GLU A 52 -5.46 10.52 0.06
CA GLU A 52 -6.06 9.63 1.06
C GLU A 52 -6.76 8.47 0.34
N MET A 53 -6.67 7.27 0.92
CA MET A 53 -7.30 6.07 0.33
C MET A 53 -8.84 6.22 0.21
N LEU A 54 -9.46 7.05 1.05
CA LEU A 54 -10.90 7.35 0.99
C LEU A 54 -11.29 8.26 -0.17
N ASP A 55 -10.34 8.97 -0.77
CA ASP A 55 -10.58 9.83 -1.94
C ASP A 55 -10.61 9.04 -3.25
N HIS A 56 -10.28 7.74 -3.22
CA HIS A 56 -10.26 6.89 -4.40
C HIS A 56 -11.65 6.34 -4.69
N ASN A 57 -12.08 6.44 -5.95
CA ASN A 57 -13.13 5.57 -6.46
C ASN A 57 -12.60 4.14 -6.71
N THR A 58 -13.49 3.19 -6.98
CA THR A 58 -13.12 1.78 -7.17
C THR A 58 -12.09 1.55 -8.28
N SER A 59 -12.11 2.33 -9.35
CA SER A 59 -11.14 2.22 -10.45
C SER A 59 -9.77 2.69 -9.98
N GLU A 60 -9.70 3.87 -9.37
CA GLU A 60 -8.46 4.45 -8.85
C GLU A 60 -7.82 3.53 -7.79
N THR A 61 -8.63 2.96 -6.89
CA THR A 61 -8.15 1.97 -5.90
C THR A 61 -7.49 0.78 -6.58
N ARG A 62 -8.11 0.21 -7.63
CA ARG A 62 -7.57 -0.97 -8.32
C ARG A 62 -6.26 -0.66 -9.03
N GLU A 63 -6.18 0.49 -9.69
CA GLU A 63 -5.00 0.93 -10.41
C GLU A 63 -3.83 1.16 -9.45
N CYS A 64 -4.05 1.93 -8.38
CA CYS A 64 -3.02 2.21 -7.38
C CYS A 64 -2.55 0.95 -6.65
N VAL A 65 -3.47 0.05 -6.27
CA VAL A 65 -3.10 -1.20 -5.62
C VAL A 65 -2.27 -2.09 -6.55
N LYS A 66 -2.67 -2.20 -7.83
CA LYS A 66 -1.92 -2.97 -8.81
C LYS A 66 -0.50 -2.41 -8.99
N GLN A 67 -0.38 -1.09 -9.19
CA GLN A 67 0.91 -0.45 -9.37
C GLN A 67 1.81 -0.63 -8.14
N PHE A 68 1.26 -0.52 -6.92
CA PHE A 68 2.03 -0.76 -5.70
C PHE A 68 2.55 -2.18 -5.59
N VAL A 69 1.72 -3.18 -5.95
CA VAL A 69 2.16 -4.58 -5.98
C VAL A 69 3.26 -4.77 -7.01
N ASP A 70 3.09 -4.23 -8.23
CA ASP A 70 4.09 -4.30 -9.30
C ASP A 70 5.41 -3.64 -8.84
N ASP A 71 5.37 -2.48 -8.18
CA ASP A 71 6.56 -1.78 -7.67
C ASP A 71 7.30 -2.59 -6.60
N VAL A 72 6.56 -3.26 -5.71
CA VAL A 72 7.15 -4.09 -4.64
C VAL A 72 7.74 -5.38 -5.19
N GLU A 73 7.06 -6.03 -6.14
CA GLU A 73 7.56 -7.24 -6.79
C GLU A 73 8.84 -6.98 -7.62
N ASN A 74 9.00 -5.75 -8.14
CA ASN A 74 10.20 -5.32 -8.86
C ASN A 74 11.29 -4.73 -7.96
N LEU A 75 11.14 -4.76 -6.63
CA LEU A 75 12.24 -4.41 -5.73
C LEU A 75 13.37 -5.44 -5.88
N GLU A 76 14.53 -4.99 -6.35
CA GLU A 76 15.77 -5.74 -6.19
C GLU A 76 16.09 -5.79 -4.69
N LEU A 77 15.79 -6.94 -4.05
CA LEU A 77 16.05 -7.26 -2.64
C LEU A 77 17.40 -7.96 -2.48
#